data_AF-A0A3S4H738-F1
#
_entry.id   AF-A0A3S4H738-F1
#
_cell.length_a   1.000
_cell.length_b   1.000
_cell.length_c   1.000
_cell.angle_alpha   90.00
_cell.angle_beta   90.00
_cell.angle_gamma   90.00
#
_symmetry.space_group_name_H-M   'P 1'
#
loop_
_entity.id
_entity.type
_entity.pdbx_description
1 polymer ?
#
loop_
_entity_poly.entity_id
_entity_poly.type
_entity_poly.pdbx_seq_one_letter_code
_entity_poly.pdbx_strand_id
1 'polypeptide(L)'
;MEPARPGVLRLAFALSLKSSRGWTRALQLLLLAAAVIAARPLQDWAFGPGAAQQAAQPHLAFTRISNVAQLDRALQQAQGKPVMLDLYADWCVACKEFEKYTFSDAGVQASLADAVLLQADVTANSAEQAALLNICRYWDCPPFCSLTVMAMSKRPIALPVL
;
A
#
# COMPACT_ATOMS: atom_id res chain seq x y z
N MET A 1 3.62 -53.47 22.63
CA MET A 1 3.71 -52.17 21.93
C MET A 1 2.70 -51.24 22.58
N GLU A 2 3.09 -50.57 23.67
CA GLU A 2 2.18 -49.71 24.46
C GLU A 2 1.96 -48.35 23.78
N PRO A 3 0.73 -47.81 23.77
CA PRO A 3 0.43 -46.49 23.20
C PRO A 3 0.93 -45.37 24.12
N ALA A 4 1.71 -44.45 23.55
CA ALA A 4 2.24 -43.27 24.23
C ALA A 4 1.10 -42.38 24.75
N ARG A 5 1.09 -42.13 26.07
CA ARG A 5 0.07 -41.33 26.77
C ARG A 5 0.18 -39.84 26.39
N PRO A 6 -0.91 -39.17 25.95
CA PRO A 6 -0.90 -37.77 25.48
C PRO A 6 -0.61 -36.71 26.56
N GLY A 7 -0.43 -37.12 27.83
CA GLY A 7 -0.11 -36.21 28.94
C GLY A 7 1.35 -35.76 29.00
N VAL A 8 2.29 -36.60 28.56
CA VAL A 8 3.73 -36.35 28.76
C VAL A 8 4.24 -35.21 27.85
N LEU A 9 3.70 -35.12 26.63
CA LEU A 9 4.09 -34.08 25.67
C LEU A 9 3.59 -32.69 26.08
N ARG A 10 2.41 -32.62 26.72
CA ARG A 10 1.85 -31.35 27.25
C ARG A 10 2.61 -30.84 28.47
N LEU A 11 3.09 -31.73 29.35
CA LEU A 11 3.92 -31.34 30.49
C LEU A 11 5.32 -30.87 30.07
N ALA A 12 5.93 -31.49 29.06
CA ALA A 12 7.23 -31.05 28.53
C ALA A 12 7.14 -29.62 27.95
N PHE A 13 6.07 -29.30 27.23
CA PHE A 13 5.85 -27.97 26.67
C PHE A 13 5.58 -26.91 27.76
N ALA A 14 4.82 -27.27 28.80
CA ALA A 14 4.54 -26.39 29.93
C ALA A 14 5.77 -26.11 30.81
N LEU A 15 6.65 -27.09 31.01
CA LEU A 15 7.92 -26.91 31.73
C LEU A 15 8.93 -26.07 30.93
N SER A 16 8.92 -26.18 29.59
CA SER A 16 9.72 -25.29 28.72
C SER A 16 9.25 -23.83 28.78
N LEU A 17 7.95 -23.59 28.95
CA LEU A 17 7.38 -22.24 29.12
C LEU A 17 7.56 -21.70 30.56
N LYS A 18 7.84 -22.60 31.53
CA LYS A 18 8.00 -22.31 32.96
C LYS A 18 9.48 -22.29 33.39
N SER A 19 10.43 -21.99 32.51
CA SER A 19 11.74 -21.48 32.94
C SER A 19 11.60 -19.98 33.25
N SER A 20 11.05 -19.71 34.44
CA SER A 20 10.61 -18.41 34.94
C SER A 20 11.72 -17.65 35.68
N ARG A 21 12.89 -17.50 35.07
CA ARG A 21 13.90 -16.54 35.55
C ARG A 21 13.99 -15.46 34.49
N GLY A 22 13.45 -14.27 34.75
CA GLY A 22 13.35 -13.19 33.73
C GLY A 22 14.67 -12.92 33.00
N TRP A 23 15.80 -13.19 33.66
CA TRP A 23 17.13 -13.12 33.08
C TRP A 23 17.42 -14.15 31.96
N THR A 24 16.90 -15.38 32.03
CA THR A 24 17.09 -16.35 30.93
C THR A 24 16.30 -15.94 29.69
N ARG A 25 15.09 -15.38 29.86
CA ARG A 25 14.33 -14.79 28.76
C ARG A 25 15.01 -13.56 28.18
N ALA A 26 15.57 -12.69 29.04
CA ALA A 26 16.36 -11.55 28.59
C ALA A 26 17.60 -12.00 27.80
N LEU A 27 18.35 -12.99 28.31
CA LEU A 27 19.52 -13.56 27.64
C LEU A 27 19.15 -14.20 26.30
N GLN A 28 18.03 -14.92 26.23
CA GLN A 28 17.53 -15.54 25.00
C GLN A 28 17.12 -14.49 23.96
N LEU A 29 16.41 -13.43 24.37
CA LEU A 29 16.05 -12.32 23.47
C LEU A 29 17.29 -11.60 22.94
N LEU A 30 18.30 -11.41 23.79
CA LEU A 30 19.56 -10.76 23.44
C LEU A 30 20.36 -11.61 22.43
N LEU A 31 20.42 -12.92 22.64
CA LEU A 31 21.05 -13.87 21.71
C LEU A 31 20.33 -13.90 20.35
N LEU A 32 18.99 -13.92 20.33
CA LEU A 32 18.21 -13.90 19.10
C LEU A 32 18.40 -12.57 18.33
N ALA A 33 18.39 -11.44 19.03
CA ALA A 33 18.65 -10.13 18.42
C ALA A 33 20.06 -10.07 17.81
N ALA A 34 21.08 -10.56 18.53
CA ALA A 34 22.45 -10.62 18.03
C ALA A 34 22.58 -11.50 16.78
N ALA A 35 21.90 -12.66 16.76
CA ALA A 35 21.88 -13.54 15.59
C ALA A 35 21.25 -12.89 14.35
N VAL A 36 20.15 -12.12 14.53
CA VAL A 36 19.52 -11.37 13.43
C VAL A 36 20.43 -10.27 12.91
N ILE A 37 21.12 -9.54 13.80
CA ILE A 37 22.06 -8.47 13.41
C ILE A 37 23.24 -9.07 12.64
N ALA A 38 23.79 -10.19 13.09
CA ALA A 38 24.89 -10.88 12.42
C ALA A 38 24.50 -11.43 11.03
N ALA A 39 23.21 -11.71 10.80
CA ALA A 39 22.71 -12.18 9.51
C ALA A 39 22.42 -11.06 8.49
N ARG A 40 22.33 -9.79 8.92
CA ARG A 40 22.11 -8.62 8.03
C ARG A 40 23.07 -8.53 6.84
N PRO A 41 24.40 -8.63 6.99
CA PRO A 41 25.32 -8.51 5.84
C PRO A 41 25.11 -9.60 4.78
N LEU A 42 24.64 -10.79 5.19
CA LEU A 42 24.31 -11.86 4.24
C LEU A 42 22.97 -11.60 3.55
N GLN A 43 22.00 -11.01 4.25
CA GLN A 43 20.72 -10.58 3.69
C GLN A 43 20.91 -9.45 2.68
N ASP A 44 21.77 -8.47 2.98
CA ASP A 44 22.07 -7.37 2.06
C ASP A 44 22.80 -7.85 0.79
N TRP A 45 23.54 -8.96 0.88
CA TRP A 45 24.15 -9.60 -0.28
C TRP A 45 23.16 -10.47 -1.08
N ALA A 46 22.27 -11.20 -0.40
CA ALA A 46 21.25 -12.04 -1.04
C ALA A 46 20.09 -11.23 -1.66
N PHE A 47 19.77 -10.07 -1.09
CA PHE A 47 18.69 -9.19 -1.54
C PHE A 47 19.17 -7.89 -2.18
N GLY A 48 20.49 -7.63 -2.15
CA GLY A 48 21.15 -6.49 -2.79
C GLY A 48 20.75 -5.13 -2.21
N PRO A 49 21.65 -4.13 -2.16
CA PRO A 49 21.26 -2.73 -2.01
C PRO A 49 20.64 -2.23 -3.33
N GLY A 50 19.48 -2.76 -3.69
CA GLY A 50 18.72 -2.36 -4.88
C GLY A 50 17.70 -1.24 -4.63
N ALA A 51 17.72 -0.63 -3.44
CA ALA A 51 16.79 0.44 -3.04
C ALA A 51 17.29 1.86 -3.35
N ALA A 52 18.39 2.00 -4.10
CA ALA A 52 18.91 3.28 -4.56
C ALA A 52 19.43 3.14 -5.99
N GLN A 53 18.48 3.13 -6.94
CA GLN A 53 18.62 3.64 -8.31
C GLN A 53 17.32 3.27 -9.03
N GLN A 54 16.23 3.96 -8.68
CA GLN A 54 15.12 4.10 -9.61
C GLN A 54 15.64 4.91 -10.80
N ALA A 55 16.16 4.21 -11.80
CA ALA A 55 16.31 4.76 -13.14
C ALA A 55 14.95 5.34 -13.55
N ALA A 56 14.96 6.58 -14.03
CA ALA A 56 13.81 7.28 -14.56
C ALA A 56 13.27 6.50 -15.79
N GLN A 57 12.47 5.48 -15.52
CA GLN A 57 11.51 4.96 -16.49
C GLN A 57 10.56 6.10 -16.85
N PRO A 58 9.96 6.13 -18.05
CA PRO A 58 8.95 7.13 -18.37
C PRO A 58 7.72 6.84 -17.52
N HIS A 59 7.71 7.29 -16.26
CA HIS A 59 6.57 7.23 -15.38
C HIS A 59 5.59 8.30 -15.85
N LEU A 60 4.31 7.92 -15.95
CA LEU A 60 3.24 8.88 -16.15
C LEU A 60 3.34 10.00 -15.11
N ALA A 61 3.20 11.24 -15.56
CA ALA A 61 3.32 12.42 -14.70
C ALA A 61 2.06 12.61 -13.86
N PHE A 62 1.96 11.86 -12.76
CA PHE A 62 0.87 12.01 -11.81
C PHE A 62 1.04 13.27 -10.95
N THR A 63 -0.02 14.05 -10.81
CA THR A 63 -0.08 15.15 -9.85
C THR A 63 -0.54 14.63 -8.50
N ARG A 64 0.31 14.73 -7.49
CA ARG A 64 0.00 14.31 -6.12
C ARG A 64 -1.00 15.24 -5.45
N ILE A 65 -2.03 14.67 -4.84
CA ILE A 65 -3.02 15.36 -4.02
C ILE A 65 -3.18 14.65 -2.67
N SER A 66 -3.60 15.38 -1.64
CA SER A 66 -3.74 14.82 -0.28
C SER A 66 -5.08 15.16 0.39
N ASN A 67 -5.93 15.97 -0.25
CA ASN A 67 -7.25 16.34 0.29
C ASN A 67 -8.27 16.61 -0.82
N VAL A 68 -9.54 16.65 -0.42
CA VAL A 68 -10.70 16.87 -1.31
C VAL A 68 -10.63 18.24 -2.00
N ALA A 69 -10.19 19.29 -1.32
CA ALA A 69 -10.09 20.63 -1.91
C ALA A 69 -9.03 20.71 -3.04
N GLN A 70 -7.99 19.88 -3.00
CA GLN A 70 -7.03 19.75 -4.11
C GLN A 70 -7.63 18.95 -5.26
N LEU A 71 -8.40 17.90 -4.98
CA LEU A 71 -9.14 17.16 -5.98
C LEU A 71 -10.12 18.07 -6.74
N ASP A 72 -10.97 18.80 -6.02
CA ASP A 72 -11.96 19.70 -6.62
C ASP A 72 -11.32 20.77 -7.51
N ARG A 73 -10.20 21.35 -7.06
CA ARG A 73 -9.44 22.32 -7.88
C ARG A 73 -8.90 21.69 -9.14
N ALA A 74 -8.33 20.49 -9.05
CA ALA A 74 -7.82 19.77 -10.22
C ALA A 74 -8.96 19.41 -11.21
N LEU A 75 -10.13 19.02 -10.71
CA LEU A 75 -11.31 18.74 -11.52
C LEU A 75 -11.85 19.99 -12.23
N GLN A 76 -11.83 21.15 -11.55
CA GLN A 76 -12.18 22.43 -12.17
C GLN A 76 -11.19 22.83 -13.28
N GLN A 77 -9.90 22.56 -13.07
CA GLN A 77 -8.84 22.81 -14.05
C GLN A 77 -8.88 21.85 -15.24
N ALA A 78 -9.40 20.64 -15.06
CA ALA A 78 -9.51 19.65 -16.13
C ALA A 78 -10.48 20.06 -17.25
N GLN A 79 -11.41 21.00 -17.01
CA GLN A 79 -12.28 21.63 -18.04
C GLN A 79 -12.90 20.66 -19.08
N GLY A 80 -13.33 19.46 -18.64
CA GLY A 80 -13.96 18.46 -19.52
C GLY A 80 -13.01 17.43 -20.13
N LYS A 81 -11.70 17.50 -19.84
CA LYS A 81 -10.76 16.40 -20.09
C LYS A 81 -11.05 15.21 -19.17
N PRO A 82 -10.82 13.97 -19.62
CA PRO A 82 -10.91 12.80 -18.75
C PRO A 82 -9.89 12.92 -17.62
N VAL A 83 -10.30 12.61 -16.38
CA VAL A 83 -9.43 12.68 -15.20
C VAL A 83 -9.29 11.27 -14.66
N MET A 84 -8.06 10.79 -14.52
CA MET A 84 -7.79 9.53 -13.83
C MET A 84 -7.30 9.85 -12.43
N LEU A 85 -7.98 9.32 -11.43
CA LEU A 85 -7.59 9.41 -10.02
C LEU A 85 -7.07 8.04 -9.56
N ASP A 86 -5.79 7.98 -9.21
CA ASP A 86 -5.15 6.84 -8.57
C ASP A 86 -5.13 7.03 -7.05
N LEU A 87 -5.54 6.02 -6.27
CA LEU A 87 -5.48 6.06 -4.80
C LEU A 87 -4.26 5.27 -4.34
N TYR A 88 -3.19 5.97 -4.01
CA TYR A 88 -1.90 5.38 -3.69
C TYR A 88 -1.66 5.27 -2.18
N ALA A 89 -1.06 4.16 -1.76
CA ALA A 89 -0.50 4.02 -0.42
C ALA A 89 0.78 3.17 -0.42
N ASP A 90 1.76 3.50 0.42
CA ASP A 90 3.02 2.74 0.49
C ASP A 90 2.84 1.28 0.92
N TRP A 91 1.79 1.01 1.70
CA TRP A 91 1.42 -0.33 2.19
C TRP A 91 0.56 -1.11 1.19
N CYS A 92 0.16 -0.49 0.06
CA CYS A 92 -0.64 -1.12 -0.97
C CYS A 92 0.25 -1.84 -1.99
N VAL A 93 0.31 -3.17 -1.90
CA VAL A 93 1.10 -4.01 -2.83
C VAL A 93 0.56 -3.90 -4.26
N ALA A 94 -0.76 -3.95 -4.44
CA ALA A 94 -1.39 -3.84 -5.75
C ALA A 94 -1.07 -2.50 -6.45
N CYS A 95 -1.01 -1.40 -5.69
CA CYS A 95 -0.69 -0.08 -6.22
C CYS A 95 0.73 -0.06 -6.83
N LYS A 96 1.69 -0.70 -6.17
CA LYS A 96 3.06 -0.84 -6.68
C LYS A 96 3.16 -1.76 -7.91
N GLU A 97 2.30 -2.77 -7.99
CA GLU A 97 2.22 -3.63 -9.18
C GLU A 97 1.66 -2.87 -10.39
N PHE A 98 0.62 -2.03 -10.20
CA PHE A 98 0.10 -1.17 -11.26
C PHE A 98 1.16 -0.19 -11.77
N GLU A 99 1.90 0.47 -10.88
CA GLU A 99 3.00 1.37 -11.29
C GLU A 99 4.08 0.63 -12.09
N LYS A 100 4.39 -0.61 -11.69
CA LYS A 100 5.49 -1.38 -12.29
C LYS A 100 5.12 -2.07 -13.60
N TYR A 101 3.88 -2.53 -13.76
CA TYR A 101 3.48 -3.38 -14.89
C TYR A 101 2.44 -2.74 -15.79
N THR A 102 1.56 -1.89 -15.26
CA THR A 102 0.46 -1.29 -16.02
C THR A 102 0.81 0.12 -16.50
N PHE A 103 1.31 0.98 -15.62
CA PHE A 103 1.64 2.37 -15.98
C PHE A 103 2.97 2.50 -16.74
N SER A 104 3.80 1.46 -16.73
CA SER A 104 4.98 1.33 -17.57
C SER A 104 4.66 0.85 -18.99
N ASP A 105 3.46 0.33 -19.25
CA ASP A 105 3.08 -0.16 -20.57
C ASP A 105 2.80 1.00 -21.53
N ALA A 106 3.44 0.98 -22.70
CA ALA A 106 3.34 2.08 -23.66
C ALA A 106 1.92 2.27 -24.22
N GLY A 107 1.10 1.22 -24.31
CA GLY A 107 -0.29 1.32 -24.76
C GLY A 107 -1.18 2.00 -23.72
N VAL A 108 -0.93 1.74 -22.43
CA VAL A 108 -1.58 2.45 -21.33
C VAL A 108 -1.15 3.92 -21.31
N GLN A 109 0.14 4.19 -21.49
CA GLN A 109 0.65 5.56 -21.53
C GLN A 109 0.05 6.38 -22.68
N ALA A 110 -0.05 5.78 -23.88
CA ALA A 110 -0.67 6.42 -25.03
C ALA A 110 -2.16 6.71 -24.79
N SER A 111 -2.88 5.79 -24.14
CA SER A 111 -4.31 5.94 -23.84
C SER A 111 -4.58 7.01 -22.78
N LEU A 112 -3.60 7.27 -21.91
CA LEU A 112 -3.67 8.24 -20.82
C LEU A 112 -3.01 9.58 -21.15
N ALA A 113 -2.42 9.74 -22.33
CA ALA A 113 -1.70 10.96 -22.73
C ALA A 113 -2.59 12.22 -22.73
N ASP A 114 -3.87 12.07 -23.07
CA ASP A 114 -4.85 13.17 -23.10
C ASP A 114 -5.64 13.32 -21.79
N ALA A 115 -5.39 12.46 -20.80
CA ALA A 115 -6.05 12.48 -19.50
C ALA A 115 -5.27 13.31 -18.47
N VAL A 116 -5.99 13.93 -17.55
CA VAL A 116 -5.40 14.55 -16.35
C VAL A 116 -5.17 13.45 -15.33
N LEU A 117 -3.92 13.22 -14.97
CA LEU A 117 -3.52 12.15 -14.04
C LEU A 117 -3.30 12.70 -12.64
N LEU A 118 -4.14 12.28 -11.71
CA LEU A 118 -4.09 12.66 -10.31
C LEU A 118 -3.79 11.42 -9.46
N GLN A 119 -2.94 11.55 -8.46
CA GLN A 119 -2.65 10.49 -7.50
C GLN A 119 -2.92 11.01 -6.08
N ALA A 120 -3.91 10.46 -5.40
CA ALA A 120 -4.20 10.76 -4.01
C ALA A 120 -3.38 9.86 -3.08
N ASP A 121 -2.49 10.46 -2.31
CA ASP A 121 -1.69 9.74 -1.32
C ASP A 121 -2.48 9.59 -0.02
N VAL A 122 -2.83 8.34 0.31
CA VAL A 122 -3.58 7.96 1.53
C VAL A 122 -2.71 7.20 2.53
N THR A 123 -1.37 7.28 2.40
CA THR A 123 -0.42 6.55 3.24
C THR A 123 -0.56 6.91 4.72
N ALA A 124 -0.76 8.19 5.03
CA ALA A 124 -0.83 8.67 6.41
C ALA A 124 -2.17 8.36 7.11
N ASN A 125 -3.21 7.99 6.36
CA ASN A 125 -4.57 7.75 6.83
C ASN A 125 -5.11 8.90 7.72
N SER A 126 -4.86 10.16 7.32
CA SER A 126 -5.38 11.34 8.04
C SER A 126 -6.91 11.48 7.86
N ALA A 127 -7.54 12.35 8.65
CA ALA A 127 -8.98 12.60 8.54
C ALA A 127 -9.39 13.10 7.14
N GLU A 128 -8.54 13.92 6.51
CA GLU A 128 -8.74 14.42 5.15
C GLU A 128 -8.59 13.32 4.09
N GLN A 129 -7.68 12.36 4.32
CA GLN A 129 -7.48 11.20 3.44
C GLN A 129 -8.61 10.18 3.60
N ALA A 130 -9.12 10.00 4.82
CA ALA A 130 -10.33 9.21 5.06
C ALA A 130 -11.55 9.81 4.34
N ALA A 131 -11.66 11.14 4.29
CA ALA A 131 -12.70 11.80 3.51
C ALA A 131 -12.57 11.51 2.00
N LEU A 132 -11.34 11.53 1.45
CA LEU A 132 -11.10 11.14 0.05
C LEU A 132 -11.53 9.69 -0.22
N LEU A 133 -11.15 8.75 0.66
CA LEU A 133 -11.55 7.35 0.56
C LEU A 133 -13.07 7.17 0.66
N ASN A 134 -13.73 7.89 1.57
CA ASN A 134 -15.18 7.83 1.73
C ASN A 134 -15.92 8.35 0.51
N ILE A 135 -15.42 9.41 -0.13
CA ILE A 135 -15.95 9.87 -1.40
C ILE A 135 -15.78 8.75 -2.43
N CYS A 136 -14.59 8.20 -2.64
CA CYS A 136 -14.41 7.12 -3.61
C CYS A 136 -15.32 5.90 -3.37
N ARG A 137 -15.62 5.56 -2.11
CA ARG A 137 -16.61 4.53 -1.75
C ARG A 137 -18.04 4.91 -2.11
N TYR A 138 -18.45 6.15 -1.88
CA TYR A 138 -19.78 6.64 -2.24
C TYR A 138 -20.03 6.60 -3.75
N TRP A 139 -18.97 6.82 -4.54
CA TRP A 139 -19.02 6.73 -5.99
C TRP A 139 -18.93 5.29 -6.51
N ASP A 140 -19.02 4.27 -5.63
CA ASP A 140 -18.92 2.85 -5.94
C ASP A 140 -17.77 2.54 -6.93
N CYS A 141 -16.59 3.16 -6.79
CA CYS A 141 -15.42 2.65 -7.51
C CYS A 141 -14.94 1.38 -6.78
N PRO A 142 -15.00 0.18 -7.40
CA PRO A 142 -14.43 -1.02 -6.81
C PRO A 142 -12.92 -0.79 -6.52
N PRO A 143 -12.27 -1.66 -5.73
CA PRO A 143 -10.82 -1.57 -5.48
C PRO A 143 -9.97 -1.67 -6.77
N PHE A 144 -10.60 -1.94 -7.91
CA PHE A 144 -10.04 -1.84 -9.25
C PHE A 144 -10.63 -0.64 -10.00
N CYS A 145 -10.13 0.56 -9.70
CA CYS A 145 -10.23 1.72 -10.60
C CYS A 145 -9.22 1.56 -11.75
N SER A 146 -9.25 0.42 -12.46
CA SER A 146 -8.52 0.17 -13.70
C SER A 146 -9.41 -0.64 -14.63
N LEU A 147 -10.25 0.07 -15.40
CA LEU A 147 -10.38 -0.14 -16.85
C LEU A 147 -11.39 0.80 -17.51
N THR A 148 -12.24 1.50 -16.74
CA THR A 148 -13.19 2.45 -17.32
C THR A 148 -13.07 3.79 -16.61
N VAL A 149 -12.25 4.65 -17.20
CA VAL A 149 -12.59 6.06 -17.46
C VAL A 149 -13.65 6.61 -16.52
N MET A 150 -13.25 7.10 -15.35
CA MET A 150 -14.04 8.13 -14.69
C MET A 150 -13.63 9.46 -15.32
N ALA A 151 -14.07 9.67 -16.56
CA ALA A 151 -14.41 11.02 -16.94
C ALA A 151 -15.39 11.50 -15.85
N MET A 152 -14.90 12.30 -14.91
CA MET A 152 -15.74 13.19 -14.10
C MET A 152 -16.30 14.27 -15.04
N SER A 153 -16.93 13.84 -16.14
CA SER A 153 -17.89 14.63 -16.88
C SER A 153 -19.07 14.76 -15.94
N LYS A 154 -19.11 15.91 -15.26
CA LYS A 154 -20.22 16.45 -14.48
C LYS A 154 -21.55 15.73 -14.79
N ARG A 155 -21.85 14.66 -14.06
CA ARG A 155 -23.24 14.48 -13.66
C ARG A 155 -23.41 15.44 -12.49
N PRO A 156 -24.32 16.42 -12.57
CA PRO A 156 -24.57 17.33 -11.47
C PRO A 156 -25.15 16.48 -10.34
N ILE A 157 -24.29 15.96 -9.47
CA ILE A 157 -24.73 15.45 -8.19
C ILE A 157 -25.01 16.70 -7.36
N ALA A 158 -26.24 17.21 -7.53
CA ALA A 158 -26.91 17.89 -6.45
C ALA A 158 -26.96 16.89 -5.28
N LEU A 159 -25.97 16.97 -4.40
CA LEU A 159 -26.10 16.44 -3.05
C LEU A 159 -27.10 17.37 -2.35
N PRO A 160 -28.31 16.90 -1.98
CA PRO A 160 -29.09 17.62 -1.00
C PRO A 160 -28.33 17.48 0.33
N VAL A 161 -27.73 18.59 0.77
CA VAL A 161 -27.45 18.79 2.18
C VAL A 161 -28.80 19.04 2.84
N LEU A 162 -29.40 17.98 3.37
CA LEU A 162 -30.52 18.01 4.32
C LEU A 162 -30.30 16.91 5.36
#